data_AF-A0A8B8IG66-F1
#
_entry.id   AF-A0A8B8IG66-F1
#
_cell.length_a   1.000
_cell.length_b   1.000
_cell.length_c   1.000
_cell.angle_alpha   90.00
_cell.angle_beta   90.00
_cell.angle_gamma   90.00
#
_symmetry.space_group_name_H-M   'P 1'
#
loop_
_entity.id
_entity.type
_entity.pdbx_description
1 polymer ?
#
loop_
_entity_poly.entity_id
_entity_poly.type
_entity_poly.pdbx_seq_one_letter_code
_entity_poly.pdbx_strand_id
1 'polypeptide(L)'
;MPEHTPAPTPSRSLYGFFMYLFSKTILAVYCVWAITPDSYLHYLNIYYYPQKYWATAVPIQCLVGLTMFAFLVYPSSNLMLTTTIKSLNTIHDTFTRYDDKITESPSSINNKCICVNNTKCMKFTYSASNKELLENTVPQLVDLDIRIVSKKLYLCKK
;
A
#
# COMPACT_ATOMS: atom_id res chain seq x y z
N MET A 1 1.86 -22.25 12.63
CA MET A 1 2.01 -20.88 13.15
C MET A 1 1.11 -19.95 12.33
N PRO A 2 -0.08 -19.59 12.83
CA PRO A 2 -1.04 -18.72 12.15
C PRO A 2 -0.96 -17.25 12.60
N GLU A 3 0.14 -16.82 13.21
CA GLU A 3 0.23 -15.50 13.85
C GLU A 3 0.16 -14.32 12.86
N HIS A 4 0.40 -14.55 11.57
CA HIS A 4 0.29 -13.55 10.51
C HIS A 4 -0.97 -13.65 9.66
N THR A 5 -1.93 -14.51 10.00
CA THR A 5 -3.18 -14.57 9.26
C THR A 5 -4.09 -13.42 9.73
N PRO A 6 -4.67 -12.61 8.82
CA PRO A 6 -5.63 -11.56 9.17
C PRO A 6 -6.97 -12.10 9.69
N ALA A 7 -7.09 -13.43 9.86
CA ALA A 7 -8.29 -14.08 10.32
C ALA A 7 -8.61 -13.70 11.77
N PRO A 8 -9.90 -13.51 12.12
CA PRO A 8 -10.31 -13.16 13.47
C PRO A 8 -10.05 -14.34 14.41
N THR A 9 -8.99 -14.25 15.21
CA THR A 9 -8.72 -15.21 16.28
C THR A 9 -9.43 -14.77 17.57
N PRO A 10 -9.96 -15.71 18.37
CA PRO A 10 -10.65 -15.38 19.62
C PRO A 10 -9.72 -14.74 20.66
N SER A 11 -8.41 -15.01 20.58
CA SER A 11 -7.41 -14.33 21.41
C SER A 11 -7.28 -12.84 21.06
N ARG A 12 -7.40 -12.47 19.78
CA ARG A 12 -7.29 -11.07 19.33
C ARG A 12 -8.49 -10.21 19.73
N SER A 13 -9.70 -10.77 19.75
CA SER A 13 -10.91 -10.05 20.16
C SER A 13 -10.92 -9.73 21.66
N LEU A 14 -10.31 -10.59 22.47
CA LEU A 14 -10.22 -10.43 23.92
C LEU A 14 -9.48 -9.14 24.31
N TYR A 15 -8.37 -8.80 23.63
CA TYR A 15 -7.62 -7.57 23.89
C TYR A 15 -8.45 -6.31 23.64
N GLY A 16 -9.20 -6.29 22.53
CA GLY A 16 -10.10 -5.17 22.21
C GLY A 16 -11.21 -5.03 23.24
N PHE A 17 -11.78 -6.15 23.70
CA PHE A 17 -12.79 -6.15 24.74
C PHE A 17 -12.27 -5.64 26.09
N PHE A 18 -11.08 -6.09 26.52
CA PHE A 18 -10.45 -5.59 27.74
C PHE A 18 -10.15 -4.09 27.65
N MET A 19 -9.56 -3.63 26.54
CA MET A 19 -9.29 -2.20 26.32
C MET A 19 -10.57 -1.37 26.32
N TYR A 20 -11.66 -1.89 25.75
CA TYR A 20 -12.96 -1.22 25.76
C TYR A 20 -13.51 -1.06 27.18
N LEU A 21 -13.53 -2.14 27.97
CA LEU A 21 -13.98 -2.08 29.36
C LEU A 21 -13.10 -1.14 30.19
N PHE A 22 -11.78 -1.25 30.05
CA PHE A 22 -10.80 -0.43 30.76
C PHE A 22 -10.92 1.06 30.40
N SER A 23 -11.08 1.38 29.13
CA SER A 23 -11.30 2.77 28.68
C SER A 23 -12.58 3.34 29.26
N LYS A 24 -13.67 2.57 29.27
CA LYS A 24 -14.94 3.01 29.86
C LYS A 24 -14.86 3.21 31.38
N THR A 25 -14.19 2.31 32.10
CA THR A 25 -14.07 2.43 33.56
C THR A 25 -13.21 3.65 33.93
N ILE A 26 -12.08 3.85 33.26
CA ILE A 26 -11.24 5.05 33.47
C ILE A 26 -12.01 6.32 33.14
N LEU A 27 -12.74 6.36 32.03
CA LEU A 27 -13.53 7.53 31.66
C LEU A 27 -14.61 7.83 32.70
N ALA A 28 -15.28 6.81 33.23
CA ALA A 28 -16.27 7.00 34.28
C ALA A 28 -15.64 7.58 35.57
N VAL A 29 -14.52 7.03 36.02
CA VAL A 29 -13.77 7.54 37.19
C VAL A 29 -13.32 8.98 36.95
N TYR A 30 -12.82 9.27 35.75
CA TYR A 30 -12.42 10.61 35.35
C TYR A 30 -13.57 11.62 35.39
N CYS A 31 -14.74 11.27 34.83
CA CYS A 31 -15.92 12.12 34.85
C CYS A 31 -16.43 12.37 36.27
N VAL A 32 -16.46 11.34 37.13
CA VAL A 32 -16.82 11.48 38.54
C VAL A 32 -15.89 12.48 39.22
N TRP A 33 -14.58 12.29 39.09
CA TRP A 33 -13.59 13.22 39.65
C TRP A 33 -13.72 14.65 39.10
N ALA A 34 -13.96 14.81 37.79
CA ALA A 34 -14.05 16.12 37.14
C ALA A 34 -15.30 16.92 37.56
N ILE A 35 -16.43 16.24 37.79
CA ILE A 35 -17.72 16.87 38.12
C ILE A 35 -17.84 17.14 39.63
N THR A 36 -17.30 16.26 40.48
CA THR A 36 -17.48 16.37 41.93
C THR A 36 -16.77 17.61 42.51
N PRO A 37 -17.46 18.49 43.25
CA PRO A 37 -16.86 19.64 43.91
C PRO A 37 -15.86 19.25 45.01
N ASP A 38 -14.89 20.11 45.28
CA ASP A 38 -13.79 19.86 46.22
C ASP A 38 -14.30 19.60 47.65
N SER A 39 -15.42 20.24 48.04
CA SER A 39 -16.07 20.04 49.33
C SER A 39 -16.49 18.59 49.58
N TYR A 40 -16.98 17.88 48.56
CA TYR A 40 -17.39 16.49 48.68
C TYR A 40 -16.20 15.54 48.73
N LEU A 41 -15.12 15.86 48.00
CA LEU A 41 -13.87 15.09 48.05
C LEU A 41 -13.19 15.22 49.42
N HIS A 42 -13.19 16.43 50.01
CA HIS A 42 -12.66 16.65 51.35
C HIS A 42 -13.50 15.96 52.43
N TYR A 43 -14.82 15.87 52.26
CA TYR A 43 -15.68 15.07 53.15
C TYR A 43 -15.31 13.57 53.14
N LEU A 44 -14.88 13.07 51.98
CA LEU A 44 -14.38 11.69 51.82
C LEU A 44 -12.92 11.51 52.24
N ASN A 45 -12.29 12.53 52.87
CA ASN A 45 -10.88 12.57 53.24
C ASN A 45 -9.89 12.43 52.07
N ILE A 46 -10.30 12.82 50.86
CA ILE A 46 -9.43 12.81 49.66
C ILE A 46 -8.84 14.20 49.47
N TYR A 47 -7.59 14.40 49.90
CA TYR A 47 -6.90 15.69 49.83
C TYR A 47 -5.83 15.76 48.73
N TYR A 48 -5.37 14.61 48.22
CA TYR A 48 -4.27 14.53 47.26
C TYR A 48 -4.80 14.12 45.86
N TYR A 49 -5.22 15.11 45.08
CA TYR A 49 -5.58 14.95 43.67
C TYR A 49 -4.96 16.09 42.84
N PRO A 50 -4.75 15.88 41.52
CA PRO A 50 -4.22 16.94 40.67
C PRO A 50 -5.17 18.14 40.62
N GLN A 51 -4.63 19.34 40.38
CA GLN A 51 -5.43 20.55 40.25
C GLN A 51 -6.54 20.38 39.20
N LYS A 52 -7.77 20.82 39.50
CA LYS A 52 -8.93 20.66 38.60
C LYS A 52 -8.77 21.24 37.20
N TYR A 53 -7.86 22.18 37.00
CA TYR A 53 -7.45 22.64 35.67
C TYR A 53 -7.10 21.49 34.71
N TRP A 54 -6.50 20.42 35.23
CA TRP A 54 -6.15 19.23 34.45
C TRP A 54 -7.38 18.50 33.87
N ALA A 55 -8.56 18.64 34.49
CA ALA A 55 -9.80 18.08 33.96
C ALA A 55 -10.20 18.66 32.58
N THR A 56 -9.73 19.88 32.29
CA THR A 56 -9.95 20.55 30.99
C THR A 56 -8.72 20.47 30.11
N ALA A 57 -7.52 20.55 30.69
CA ALA A 57 -6.28 20.52 29.92
C ALA A 57 -6.04 19.17 29.23
N VAL A 58 -6.31 18.03 29.91
CA VAL A 58 -6.12 16.69 29.34
C VAL A 58 -6.92 16.47 28.05
N PRO A 59 -8.25 16.72 27.97
CA PRO A 59 -9.01 16.50 26.75
C PRO A 59 -8.58 17.44 25.61
N ILE A 60 -8.22 18.69 25.92
CA ILE A 60 -7.71 19.63 24.92
C ILE A 60 -6.38 19.14 24.34
N GLN A 61 -5.44 18.73 25.19
CA GLN A 61 -4.14 18.22 24.73
C GLN A 61 -4.28 16.92 23.94
N CYS A 62 -5.21 16.03 24.33
CA CYS A 62 -5.53 14.83 23.57
C CYS A 62 -6.05 15.18 22.17
N LEU A 63 -6.95 16.17 22.05
CA LEU A 63 -7.48 16.62 20.77
C LEU A 63 -6.40 17.27 19.89
N VAL A 64 -5.53 18.09 20.47
CA VAL A 64 -4.39 18.68 19.75
C VAL A 64 -3.43 17.60 19.28
N GLY A 65 -3.08 16.63 20.14
CA GLY A 65 -2.24 15.50 19.77
C GLY A 65 -2.84 14.65 18.65
N LEU A 66 -4.15 14.36 18.74
CA LEU A 66 -4.87 13.60 17.72
C LEU A 66 -4.92 14.33 16.38
N THR A 67 -5.19 15.64 16.37
CA THR A 67 -5.23 16.42 15.13
C THR A 67 -3.83 16.52 14.51
N MET A 68 -2.79 16.80 15.30
CA MET A 68 -1.41 16.77 14.83
C MET A 68 -1.02 15.41 14.25
N PHE A 69 -1.39 14.31 14.93
CA PHE A 69 -1.08 12.98 14.45
C PHE A 69 -1.82 12.65 13.15
N ALA A 70 -3.12 12.92 13.07
CA ALA A 70 -3.94 12.58 11.92
C ALA A 70 -3.61 13.40 10.67
N PHE A 71 -3.34 14.71 10.82
CA PHE A 71 -3.15 15.62 9.69
C PHE A 71 -1.69 15.87 9.32
N LEU A 72 -0.75 15.72 10.25
CA LEU A 72 0.67 15.94 9.96
C LEU A 72 1.41 14.60 9.99
N VAL A 73 1.50 13.97 11.15
CA VAL A 73 2.42 12.83 11.35
C VAL A 73 2.07 11.66 10.44
N TYR A 74 0.80 11.27 10.40
CA TYR A 74 0.34 10.13 9.60
C TYR A 74 0.55 10.34 8.10
N PRO A 75 0.05 11.41 7.44
CA PRO A 75 0.27 11.61 6.01
C PRO A 75 1.74 11.86 5.68
N SER A 76 2.49 12.59 6.51
CA SER A 76 3.93 12.77 6.29
C SER A 76 4.70 11.45 6.33
N SER A 77 4.36 10.56 7.28
CA SER A 77 4.98 9.23 7.36
C SER A 77 4.64 8.37 6.15
N ASN A 78 3.37 8.38 5.73
CA ASN A 78 2.94 7.65 4.53
C ASN A 78 3.65 8.16 3.27
N LEU A 79 3.81 9.49 3.13
CA LEU A 79 4.54 10.07 2.01
C LEU A 79 6.03 9.71 2.02
N MET A 80 6.64 9.65 3.21
CA MET A 80 8.05 9.25 3.36
C MET A 80 8.29 7.79 2.97
N LEU A 81 7.32 6.92 3.24
CA LEU A 81 7.37 5.50 2.85
C LEU A 81 7.04 5.26 1.36
N THR A 82 6.40 6.22 0.70
CA THR A 82 6.00 6.11 -0.71
C THR A 82 7.15 6.56 -1.62
N THR A 83 7.27 5.94 -2.80
CA THR A 83 8.21 6.36 -3.84
C THR A 83 7.96 7.81 -4.29
N THR A 84 9.01 8.49 -4.78
CA THR A 84 8.87 9.85 -5.33
C THR A 84 7.75 9.91 -6.37
N ILE A 85 6.93 10.96 -6.34
CA ILE A 85 5.74 11.15 -7.20
C ILE A 85 6.08 11.05 -8.70
N LYS A 86 7.32 11.38 -9.08
CA LYS A 86 7.81 11.32 -10.47
C LYS A 86 8.33 9.95 -10.90
N SER A 87 8.42 8.98 -9.99
CA SER A 87 8.91 7.64 -10.30
C SER A 87 7.85 6.86 -11.08
N LEU A 88 8.26 6.22 -12.16
CA LEU A 88 7.41 5.34 -12.95
C LEU A 88 6.91 4.14 -12.11
N ASN A 89 7.71 3.73 -11.12
CA ASN A 89 7.41 2.60 -10.23
C ASN A 89 6.17 2.83 -9.35
N THR A 90 5.66 4.07 -9.27
CA THR A 90 4.39 4.36 -8.59
C THR A 90 3.18 3.87 -9.41
N ILE A 91 3.34 3.74 -10.73
CA ILE A 91 2.29 3.34 -11.68
C ILE A 91 2.42 1.85 -12.06
N HIS A 92 3.64 1.31 -12.06
CA HIS A 92 3.90 -0.07 -12.47
C HIS A 92 3.93 -1.02 -11.29
N ASP A 93 3.31 -2.17 -11.51
CA ASP A 93 3.40 -3.32 -10.64
C ASP A 93 4.49 -4.30 -11.13
N THR A 94 4.69 -5.39 -10.39
CA THR A 94 5.67 -6.43 -10.75
C THR A 94 5.28 -7.25 -11.99
N PHE A 95 4.04 -7.13 -12.46
CA PHE A 95 3.52 -7.88 -13.60
C PHE A 95 3.40 -7.04 -14.87
N THR A 96 3.76 -5.75 -14.82
CA THR A 96 3.78 -4.86 -15.97
C THR A 96 4.67 -5.42 -17.06
N ARG A 97 4.15 -5.47 -18.30
CA ARG A 97 4.88 -6.00 -19.46
C ARG A 97 5.03 -4.89 -20.50
N TYR A 98 6.26 -4.54 -20.88
CA TYR A 98 6.53 -3.67 -22.03
C TYR A 98 7.02 -4.48 -23.23
N ASP A 99 6.81 -3.94 -24.43
CA ASP A 99 7.37 -4.49 -25.66
C ASP A 99 8.75 -3.87 -25.89
N ASP A 100 9.81 -4.65 -25.67
CA ASP A 100 11.21 -4.22 -25.86
C ASP A 100 11.59 -3.90 -27.32
N LYS A 101 10.67 -4.09 -28.27
CA LYS A 101 10.91 -4.01 -29.72
C LYS A 101 11.19 -2.59 -30.26
N ILE A 102 11.24 -1.55 -29.44
CA ILE A 102 11.57 -0.19 -29.90
C ILE A 102 13.09 0.11 -29.78
N THR A 103 13.92 -0.80 -29.25
CA THR A 103 15.35 -0.48 -29.04
C THR A 103 16.40 -1.40 -29.72
N GLU A 104 16.06 -2.56 -30.28
CA GLU A 104 17.08 -3.36 -31.00
C GLU A 104 16.62 -3.87 -32.38
N SER A 105 17.34 -3.44 -33.40
CA SER A 105 17.36 -4.02 -34.75
C SER A 105 17.66 -5.52 -34.70
N PRO A 106 16.98 -6.38 -35.49
CA PRO A 106 17.17 -7.82 -35.43
C PRO A 106 18.52 -8.21 -36.04
N SER A 107 19.53 -8.42 -35.20
CA SER A 107 20.77 -9.09 -35.60
C SER A 107 20.56 -10.61 -35.58
N SER A 108 20.34 -11.16 -36.77
CA SER A 108 20.63 -12.54 -37.22
C SER A 108 20.58 -13.67 -36.16
N ILE A 109 19.43 -14.34 -36.02
CA ILE A 109 19.38 -15.70 -35.44
C ILE A 109 19.67 -16.70 -36.56
N ASN A 110 20.90 -17.21 -36.60
CA ASN A 110 21.35 -18.19 -37.57
C ASN A 110 21.00 -19.61 -37.08
N ASN A 111 19.79 -20.10 -37.39
CA ASN A 111 19.37 -21.45 -37.02
C ASN A 111 20.02 -22.52 -37.92
N LYS A 112 21.29 -22.86 -37.67
CA LYS A 112 21.97 -23.98 -38.33
C LYS A 112 21.93 -25.22 -37.43
N CYS A 113 20.95 -26.09 -37.64
CA CYS A 113 20.98 -27.44 -37.07
C CYS A 113 21.88 -28.32 -37.95
N ILE A 114 22.98 -28.85 -37.43
CA ILE A 114 23.85 -29.80 -38.15
C ILE A 114 23.26 -31.21 -37.95
N CYS A 115 22.61 -31.77 -38.98
CA CYS A 115 22.21 -33.17 -39.00
C CYS A 115 23.38 -34.03 -39.51
N VAL A 116 23.80 -35.02 -38.72
CA VAL A 116 24.89 -35.94 -39.08
C VAL A 116 24.41 -37.09 -39.98
N ASN A 117 23.09 -37.34 -40.08
CA ASN A 117 22.55 -38.42 -40.91
C ASN A 117 21.26 -38.00 -41.66
N ASN A 118 21.38 -37.83 -42.98
CA ASN A 118 20.35 -37.25 -43.85
C ASN A 118 19.06 -38.07 -43.98
N THR A 119 19.05 -39.36 -43.64
CA THR A 119 17.87 -40.23 -43.79
C THR A 119 16.99 -40.30 -42.54
N LYS A 120 17.46 -39.77 -41.39
CA LYS A 120 16.70 -39.73 -40.12
C LYS A 120 16.28 -38.31 -39.71
N CYS A 121 16.85 -37.28 -40.31
CA CYS A 121 16.41 -35.90 -40.11
C CYS A 121 15.26 -35.55 -41.07
N MET A 122 14.02 -35.81 -40.66
CA MET A 122 12.88 -35.12 -41.28
C MET A 122 12.38 -34.06 -40.29
N LYS A 123 13.00 -32.87 -40.34
CA LYS A 123 12.44 -31.69 -39.68
C LYS A 123 11.44 -31.10 -40.67
N PHE A 124 10.15 -31.34 -40.47
CA PHE A 124 9.11 -30.54 -41.14
C PHE A 124 9.16 -29.14 -40.54
N THR A 125 10.05 -28.29 -41.06
CA THR A 125 10.01 -26.85 -40.78
C THR A 125 8.90 -26.28 -41.65
N TYR A 126 7.71 -26.07 -41.08
CA TYR A 126 6.92 -24.94 -41.57
C TYR A 126 7.71 -23.70 -41.14
N SER A 127 8.31 -23.01 -42.11
CA SER A 127 8.93 -21.72 -41.87
C SER A 127 7.87 -20.68 -42.23
N ALA A 128 6.88 -20.47 -41.35
CA ALA A 128 6.08 -19.27 -41.47
C ALA A 128 7.03 -18.07 -41.35
N SER A 129 6.85 -17.10 -42.24
CA SER A 129 7.50 -15.81 -42.06
C SER A 129 7.10 -15.28 -40.68
N ASN A 130 8.04 -14.70 -39.92
CA ASN A 130 7.73 -14.05 -38.64
C ASN A 130 6.56 -13.04 -38.75
N LYS A 131 6.32 -12.51 -39.96
CA LYS A 131 5.14 -11.69 -40.30
C LYS A 131 3.82 -12.48 -40.26
N GLU A 132 3.74 -13.63 -40.92
CA GLU A 132 2.50 -14.44 -40.99
C GLU A 132 2.09 -15.02 -39.64
N LEU A 133 3.05 -15.34 -38.77
CA LEU A 133 2.75 -15.80 -37.41
C LEU A 133 2.21 -14.67 -36.53
N LEU A 134 2.73 -13.45 -36.70
CA LEU A 134 2.28 -12.26 -35.96
C LEU A 134 0.94 -11.73 -36.48
N GLU A 135 0.62 -11.96 -37.75
CA GLU A 135 -0.60 -11.50 -38.42
C GLU A 135 -1.82 -12.41 -38.14
N ASN A 136 -1.57 -13.69 -37.82
CA ASN A 136 -2.62 -14.68 -37.53
C ASN A 136 -2.79 -15.02 -36.04
N THR A 137 -2.01 -14.41 -35.14
CA THR A 137 -2.17 -14.57 -33.69
C THR A 137 -2.60 -13.25 -33.07
N VAL A 138 -3.49 -13.32 -32.08
CA VAL A 138 -3.80 -12.15 -31.26
C VAL A 138 -2.49 -11.75 -30.56
N PRO A 139 -2.01 -10.51 -30.72
CA PRO A 139 -0.76 -10.08 -30.10
C PRO A 139 -0.89 -10.21 -28.59
N GLN A 140 0.22 -10.56 -27.93
CA GLN A 140 0.24 -10.59 -26.47
C GLN A 140 -0.12 -9.20 -25.94
N LEU A 141 -0.95 -9.17 -24.89
CA LEU A 141 -1.30 -7.93 -24.24
C LEU A 141 -0.03 -7.35 -23.59
N VAL A 142 0.29 -6.11 -23.95
CA VAL A 142 1.44 -5.36 -23.46
C VAL A 142 0.94 -4.02 -22.92
N ASP A 143 1.50 -3.57 -21.81
CA ASP A 143 1.27 -2.25 -21.23
C ASP A 143 2.00 -1.17 -22.04
N LEU A 144 1.27 -0.09 -22.33
CA LEU A 144 1.80 1.04 -23.06
C LEU A 144 2.55 1.99 -22.10
N ASP A 145 3.73 2.50 -22.49
CA ASP A 145 4.42 3.50 -21.65
C ASP A 145 3.57 4.77 -21.53
N ILE A 146 3.07 5.00 -20.31
CA ILE A 146 2.19 6.10 -19.97
C ILE A 146 2.81 7.47 -20.27
N ARG A 147 4.14 7.61 -20.28
CA ARG A 147 4.82 8.85 -20.65
C ARG A 147 4.64 9.17 -22.13
N ILE A 148 4.69 8.15 -22.99
CA ILE A 148 4.46 8.29 -24.43
C ILE A 148 3.01 8.69 -24.67
N VAL A 149 2.07 8.03 -23.99
CA VAL A 149 0.63 8.33 -24.07
C VAL A 149 0.35 9.77 -23.62
N SER A 150 0.85 10.16 -22.45
CA SER A 150 0.66 11.51 -21.90
C SER A 150 1.25 12.58 -22.82
N LYS A 151 2.46 12.36 -23.35
CA LYS A 151 3.07 13.28 -24.32
C LYS A 151 2.23 13.41 -25.58
N LYS A 152 1.71 12.31 -26.12
CA LYS A 152 0.91 12.33 -27.35
C LYS A 152 -0.48 12.96 -27.15
N LEU A 153 -1.12 12.74 -26.01
CA LEU A 153 -2.44 13.28 -25.70
C LEU A 153 -2.42 14.75 -25.27
N TYR A 154 -1.44 15.15 -24.44
CA TYR A 154 -1.42 16.47 -23.81
C TYR A 154 -0.43 17.45 -24.45
N LEU A 155 0.67 16.99 -25.07
CA LEU A 155 1.70 17.85 -25.66
C LEU A 155 1.62 17.93 -27.19
N CYS A 156 1.00 16.96 -27.87
CA CYS A 156 0.67 17.05 -29.30
C CYS A 156 -0.76 17.54 -29.50
N LYS A 157 -1.05 18.77 -29.05
CA LYS A 157 -2.23 19.49 -29.53
C LYS A 157 -1.81 20.22 -30.82
N LYS A 158 -2.46 19.87 -31.93
CA LYS A 158 -2.21 20.43 -33.25
C LYS A 158 -2.66 21.89 -33.34
#